data_AF-A0A844HPY0-F1
#
_entry.id   AF-A0A844HPY0-F1
#
_cell.length_a   1.000
_cell.length_b   1.000
_cell.length_c   1.000
_cell.angle_alpha   90.00
_cell.angle_beta   90.00
_cell.angle_gamma   90.00
#
_symmetry.space_group_name_H-M   'P 1'
#
loop_
_entity.id
_entity.type
_entity.pdbx_description
1 polymer ?
#
loop_
_entity_poly.entity_id
_entity_poly.type
_entity_poly.pdbx_seq_one_letter_code
_entity_poly.pdbx_strand_id
1 'polypeptide(L)'
;MGKVTVLDPNAKAIYDLYENGKGRRYGLLFGVNGGAYALVGLLIGKDARLDALTWSPLTVWAFVLIPIAMIIYTGLMYQDILAFGMKMRGYAQELERDPDIFGPAGVAHLRYVCLLFAVAWAMAAVLACVEMS
;
A
#
# COMPACT_ATOMS: atom_id res chain seq x y z
N MET A 1 -26.69 30.51 -12.00
CA MET A 1 -27.09 29.20 -12.57
C MET A 1 -25.84 28.34 -12.67
N GLY A 2 -25.65 27.41 -11.73
CA GLY A 2 -24.52 26.48 -11.78
C GLY A 2 -24.68 25.59 -13.01
N LYS A 3 -23.63 25.50 -13.84
CA LYS A 3 -23.60 24.55 -14.95
C LYS A 3 -23.63 23.15 -14.33
N VAL A 4 -24.79 22.51 -14.37
CA VAL A 4 -24.90 21.06 -14.18
C VAL A 4 -24.24 20.45 -15.41
N THR A 5 -22.94 20.20 -15.30
CA THR A 5 -22.21 19.37 -16.26
C THR A 5 -22.76 17.96 -16.12
N VAL A 6 -23.72 17.63 -16.98
CA VAL A 6 -24.11 16.25 -17.25
C VAL A 6 -22.84 15.56 -17.73
N LEU A 7 -22.22 14.77 -16.86
CA LEU A 7 -21.05 13.97 -17.22
C LEU A 7 -21.48 13.07 -18.38
N ASP A 8 -20.76 13.14 -19.49
CA ASP A 8 -20.85 12.19 -20.59
C ASP A 8 -20.88 10.76 -20.00
N PRO A 9 -21.86 9.90 -20.36
CA PRO A 9 -21.94 8.52 -19.88
C PRO A 9 -20.61 7.76 -19.95
N ASN A 10 -19.78 8.06 -20.96
CA ASN A 10 -18.46 7.45 -21.14
C ASN A 10 -17.41 8.00 -20.15
N ALA A 11 -17.45 9.29 -19.84
CA ALA A 11 -16.56 9.90 -18.85
C ALA A 11 -16.87 9.40 -17.43
N LYS A 12 -18.16 9.27 -17.10
CA LYS A 12 -18.60 8.68 -15.83
C LYS A 12 -18.14 7.23 -15.71
N ALA A 13 -18.28 6.43 -16.77
CA ALA A 13 -17.85 5.03 -16.77
C ALA A 13 -16.34 4.86 -16.51
N ILE A 14 -15.50 5.74 -17.08
CA ILE A 14 -14.05 5.71 -16.89
C ILE A 14 -13.66 6.11 -15.47
N TYR A 15 -14.32 7.15 -14.93
CA TYR A 15 -14.11 7.57 -13.55
C TYR A 15 -14.52 6.48 -12.56
N ASP A 16 -15.69 5.86 -12.78
CA ASP A 16 -16.18 4.75 -11.96
C ASP A 16 -15.22 3.54 -12.04
N LEU A 17 -14.71 3.23 -13.24
CA LEU A 17 -13.70 2.17 -13.41
C LEU A 17 -12.39 2.50 -12.69
N TYR A 18 -11.94 3.75 -12.75
CA TYR A 18 -10.74 4.23 -12.08
C TYR A 18 -10.88 4.13 -10.56
N GLU A 19 -11.93 4.70 -9.97
CA GLU A 19 -12.14 4.70 -8.51
C GLU A 19 -12.31 3.28 -7.97
N ASN A 20 -13.07 2.42 -8.66
CA ASN A 20 -13.19 1.00 -8.27
C ASN A 20 -11.86 0.26 -8.36
N GLY A 21 -11.11 0.45 -9.45
CA GLY A 21 -9.82 -0.21 -9.66
C GLY A 21 -8.74 0.28 -8.69
N LYS A 22 -8.75 1.58 -8.35
CA LYS A 22 -7.92 2.20 -7.31
C LYS A 22 -8.28 1.65 -5.94
N GLY A 23 -9.56 1.70 -5.56
CA GLY A 23 -10.06 1.23 -4.27
C GLY A 23 -9.68 -0.22 -3.97
N ARG A 24 -9.81 -1.12 -4.96
CA ARG A 24 -9.43 -2.54 -4.80
C ARG A 24 -7.94 -2.73 -4.51
N ARG A 25 -7.06 -1.99 -5.19
CA ARG A 25 -5.60 -2.12 -5.03
C ARG A 25 -5.10 -1.52 -3.74
N TYR A 26 -5.58 -0.33 -3.39
CA TYR A 26 -5.29 0.26 -2.08
C TYR A 26 -5.84 -0.63 -0.95
N GLY A 27 -7.07 -1.15 -1.10
CA GLY A 27 -7.65 -2.10 -0.15
C GLY A 27 -6.78 -3.34 0.04
N LEU A 28 -6.21 -3.89 -1.03
CA LEU A 28 -5.28 -5.02 -0.95
C LEU A 28 -3.97 -4.64 -0.26
N LEU A 29 -3.37 -3.49 -0.61
CA LEU A 29 -2.15 -2.98 0.03
C LEU A 29 -2.36 -2.84 1.56
N PHE A 30 -3.45 -2.18 1.97
CA PHE A 30 -3.78 -1.98 3.38
C PHE A 30 -4.12 -3.29 4.08
N GLY A 31 -4.92 -4.14 3.44
CA GLY A 31 -5.37 -5.41 4.01
C GLY A 31 -4.23 -6.39 4.28
N VAL A 32 -3.30 -6.55 3.34
CA VAL A 32 -2.14 -7.45 3.53
C VAL A 32 -1.17 -6.89 4.56
N ASN A 33 -0.86 -5.58 4.52
CA ASN A 33 0.01 -4.95 5.53
C ASN A 33 -0.59 -5.06 6.95
N GLY A 34 -1.88 -4.77 7.11
CA GLY A 34 -2.56 -4.90 8.40
C GLY A 34 -2.66 -6.34 8.89
N GLY A 35 -2.93 -7.28 7.98
CA GLY A 35 -2.96 -8.71 8.28
C GLY A 35 -1.60 -9.25 8.73
N ALA A 36 -0.52 -8.87 8.05
CA ALA A 36 0.83 -9.24 8.45
C ALA A 36 1.20 -8.66 9.82
N TYR A 37 0.83 -7.41 10.11
CA TYR A 37 1.03 -6.82 11.42
C TYR A 37 0.27 -7.56 12.52
N ALA A 38 -0.99 -7.94 12.26
CA ALA A 38 -1.79 -8.73 13.19
C ALA A 38 -1.17 -10.13 13.44
N LEU A 39 -0.64 -10.77 12.40
CA LEU A 39 0.08 -12.04 12.52
C LEU A 39 1.33 -11.91 13.38
N VAL A 40 2.14 -10.87 13.17
CA VAL A 40 3.31 -10.59 14.02
C VAL A 40 2.87 -10.47 15.47
N GLY A 41 1.84 -9.66 15.76
CA GLY A 41 1.31 -9.50 17.11
C GLY A 41 0.78 -10.81 17.75
N LEU A 42 0.21 -11.71 16.95
CA LEU A 42 -0.26 -13.02 17.42
C LEU A 42 0.89 -13.98 17.70
N LEU A 43 1.92 -13.99 16.84
CA LEU A 43 3.07 -14.90 16.96
C LEU A 43 3.97 -14.55 18.15
N ILE A 44 4.03 -13.27 18.51
CA ILE A 44 4.88 -12.79 19.62
C ILE A 44 4.10 -12.70 20.93
N GLY A 45 2.77 -12.67 20.88
CA GLY A 45 1.92 -12.45 22.06
C GLY A 45 1.82 -10.97 22.42
N LYS A 46 0.63 -10.51 22.80
CA LYS A 46 0.35 -9.09 23.13
C LYS A 46 1.18 -8.54 24.31
N ASP A 47 1.72 -9.42 25.15
CA ASP A 47 2.42 -9.09 26.39
C ASP A 47 3.89 -9.52 26.39
N ALA A 48 4.47 -9.86 25.22
CA ALA A 48 5.90 -10.14 25.11
C ALA A 48 6.69 -8.84 25.32
N ARG A 49 6.97 -8.60 26.59
CA ARG A 49 8.17 -7.92 27.07
C ARG A 49 9.37 -8.36 26.20
N LEU A 50 9.90 -7.44 25.39
CA LEU A 50 11.07 -7.65 24.53
C LEU A 50 12.26 -8.23 25.31
N ASP A 51 12.31 -7.92 26.60
CA ASP A 51 13.22 -8.42 27.62
C ASP A 51 13.18 -9.94 27.88
N ALA A 52 12.18 -10.67 27.40
CA ALA A 52 12.05 -12.12 27.56
C ALA A 52 11.90 -12.88 26.22
N LEU A 53 12.27 -12.25 25.09
CA LEU A 53 12.21 -12.86 23.78
C LEU A 53 13.22 -14.00 23.67
N THR A 54 12.82 -15.21 24.05
CA THR A 54 13.59 -16.41 23.75
C THR A 54 13.59 -16.60 22.25
N TRP A 55 14.79 -16.69 21.66
CA TRP A 55 15.07 -16.84 20.24
C TRP A 55 14.55 -18.16 19.67
N SER A 56 13.23 -18.32 19.65
CA SER A 56 12.59 -19.40 18.90
C SER A 56 12.69 -19.07 17.41
N PRO A 57 12.75 -20.08 16.53
CA PRO A 57 12.64 -19.87 15.09
C PRO A 57 11.43 -19.01 14.72
N LEU A 58 10.31 -19.15 15.45
CA LEU A 58 9.07 -18.40 15.25
C LEU A 58 9.28 -16.88 15.36
N THR A 59 10.11 -16.45 16.30
CA THR A 59 10.44 -15.03 16.54
C THR A 59 11.35 -14.45 15.46
N VAL A 60 12.31 -15.23 14.96
CA VAL A 60 13.13 -14.81 13.80
C VAL A 60 12.25 -14.66 12.55
N TRP A 61 11.33 -15.59 12.32
CA TRP A 61 10.34 -15.49 11.24
C TRP A 61 9.47 -14.23 11.37
N ALA A 62 8.95 -13.96 12.57
CA ALA A 62 8.05 -12.83 12.82
C ALA A 62 8.73 -11.45 12.70
N PHE A 63 9.98 -11.33 13.13
CA PHE A 63 10.64 -10.03 13.27
C PHE A 63 11.66 -9.69 12.19
N VAL A 64 12.14 -10.68 11.43
CA VAL A 64 13.11 -10.44 10.34
C VAL A 64 12.46 -10.70 8.99
N LEU A 65 11.86 -11.87 8.81
CA LEU A 65 11.39 -12.30 7.49
C LEU A 65 10.07 -11.63 7.08
N ILE A 66 9.10 -11.50 7.99
CA ILE A 66 7.84 -10.81 7.69
C ILE A 66 8.07 -9.34 7.28
N PRO A 67 8.84 -8.53 8.04
CA PRO A 67 9.08 -7.14 7.64
C PRO A 67 9.78 -7.00 6.29
N ILE A 68 10.79 -7.83 6.00
CA ILE A 68 11.48 -7.81 4.70
C ILE A 68 10.50 -8.17 3.58
N ALA A 69 9.72 -9.24 3.76
CA ALA A 69 8.69 -9.63 2.79
C ALA A 69 7.68 -8.50 2.56
N MET A 70 7.36 -7.73 3.60
CA MET A 70 6.41 -6.64 3.51
C MET A 70 6.94 -5.38 2.82
N ILE A 71 8.23 -5.09 2.95
CA ILE A 71 8.89 -4.05 2.14
C ILE A 71 8.84 -4.43 0.66
N ILE A 72 9.20 -5.68 0.33
CA ILE A 72 9.17 -6.20 -1.05
C ILE A 72 7.75 -6.12 -1.62
N TYR A 73 6.76 -6.63 -0.88
CA TYR A 73 5.36 -6.60 -1.29
C TYR A 73 4.86 -5.17 -1.52
N THR A 74 5.22 -4.23 -0.64
CA THR A 74 4.88 -2.81 -0.80
C THR A 74 5.48 -2.23 -2.09
N GLY A 75 6.70 -2.63 -2.45
CA GLY A 75 7.33 -2.27 -3.72
C GLY A 75 6.59 -2.84 -4.94
N LEU A 76 6.14 -4.09 -4.87
CA LEU A 76 5.33 -4.70 -5.94
C LEU A 76 3.97 -4.01 -6.09
N MET A 77 3.32 -3.67 -4.98
CA MET A 77 2.06 -2.92 -4.99
C MET A 77 2.24 -1.50 -5.51
N TYR A 78 3.36 -0.83 -5.21
CA TYR A 78 3.70 0.45 -5.80
C TYR A 78 3.75 0.35 -7.33
N GLN A 79 4.42 -0.67 -7.88
CA GLN A 79 4.51 -0.87 -9.32
C GLN A 79 3.15 -1.18 -9.96
N ASP A 80 2.34 -2.07 -9.35
CA ASP A 80 1.00 -2.39 -9.86
C ASP A 80 0.07 -1.17 -9.87
N ILE A 81 0.03 -0.40 -8.77
CA ILE A 81 -0.83 0.79 -8.68
C ILE A 81 -0.34 1.88 -9.64
N LEU A 82 0.98 2.06 -9.77
CA LEU A 82 1.57 3.01 -10.71
C LEU A 82 1.23 2.65 -12.16
N ALA A 83 1.41 1.38 -12.55
CA ALA A 83 1.09 0.90 -13.89
C ALA A 83 -0.40 1.05 -14.20
N PHE A 84 -1.27 0.68 -13.25
CA PHE A 84 -2.72 0.88 -13.37
C PHE A 84 -3.09 2.35 -13.54
N GLY A 85 -2.55 3.22 -12.69
CA GLY A 85 -2.83 4.65 -12.73
C GLY A 85 -2.39 5.30 -14.03
N MET A 86 -1.17 4.99 -14.50
CA MET A 86 -0.66 5.49 -15.79
C MET A 86 -1.51 5.00 -16.97
N LYS A 87 -1.95 3.73 -16.95
CA LYS A 87 -2.85 3.19 -17.97
C LYS A 87 -4.19 3.92 -17.99
N MET A 88 -4.79 4.18 -16.84
CA MET A 88 -6.06 4.93 -16.74
C MET A 88 -5.90 6.38 -17.19
N ARG A 89 -4.76 7.02 -16.88
CA ARG A 89 -4.44 8.35 -17.39
C ARG A 89 -4.32 8.37 -18.92
N GLY A 90 -3.71 7.34 -19.52
CA GLY A 90 -3.65 7.19 -20.97
C GLY A 90 -5.05 7.17 -21.61
N TYR A 91 -5.96 6.36 -21.07
CA TYR A 91 -7.35 6.33 -21.55
C TYR A 91 -8.10 7.66 -21.36
N ALA A 92 -7.86 8.35 -20.25
CA ALA A 92 -8.46 9.65 -19.98
C ALA A 92 -7.98 10.71 -21.01
N GLN A 93 -6.67 10.73 -21.28
CA GLN A 93 -6.04 11.64 -22.24
C GLN A 93 -6.48 11.36 -23.69
N GLU A 94 -6.55 10.10 -24.11
CA GLU A 94 -7.01 9.70 -25.46
C GLU A 94 -8.44 10.17 -25.76
N LEU A 95 -9.26 10.30 -24.72
CA LEU A 95 -10.66 10.72 -24.85
C LEU A 95 -10.87 12.22 -24.61
N GLU A 96 -9.80 13.00 -24.42
CA GLU A 96 -9.85 14.40 -24.00
C GLU A 96 -10.71 14.61 -22.73
N ARG A 97 -10.77 13.59 -21.87
CA ARG A 97 -11.59 13.59 -20.65
C ARG A 97 -10.69 13.65 -19.42
N ASP A 98 -10.94 14.65 -18.59
CA ASP A 98 -10.35 14.87 -17.26
C ASP A 98 -8.83 14.63 -17.14
N PRO A 99 -8.01 15.68 -17.27
CA PRO A 99 -6.55 15.55 -17.20
C PRO A 99 -6.03 15.15 -15.81
N ASP A 100 -6.87 15.14 -14.77
CA ASP A 100 -6.44 14.91 -13.39
C ASP A 100 -6.48 13.43 -12.95
N ILE A 101 -7.01 12.52 -13.79
CA ILE A 101 -6.97 11.07 -13.49
C ILE A 101 -5.51 10.61 -13.37
N PHE A 102 -5.16 10.18 -12.15
CA PHE A 102 -3.80 9.80 -11.77
C PHE A 102 -2.74 10.86 -12.13
N GLY A 103 -3.09 12.13 -11.89
CA GLY A 103 -2.17 13.26 -12.02
C GLY A 103 -1.02 13.25 -11.02
N PRO A 104 -0.20 14.32 -10.98
CA PRO A 104 0.95 14.44 -10.08
C PRO A 104 0.60 14.20 -8.60
N ALA A 105 -0.58 14.66 -8.16
CA ALA A 105 -1.08 14.43 -6.80
C ALA A 105 -1.32 12.95 -6.50
N GLY A 106 -1.88 12.18 -7.45
CA GLY A 106 -2.09 10.74 -7.31
C GLY A 106 -0.78 9.96 -7.22
N VAL A 107 0.21 10.34 -8.04
CA VAL A 107 1.57 9.76 -7.98
C VAL A 107 2.25 10.10 -6.65
N ALA A 108 2.15 11.36 -6.20
CA ALA A 108 2.70 11.79 -4.92
C ALA A 108 2.07 11.01 -3.76
N HIS A 109 0.74 10.90 -3.72
CA HIS A 109 0.03 10.14 -2.70
C HIS A 109 0.48 8.68 -2.65
N LEU A 110 0.56 8.01 -3.80
CA LEU A 110 1.05 6.62 -3.88
C LEU A 110 2.48 6.49 -3.31
N ARG A 111 3.39 7.40 -3.69
CA ARG A 111 4.76 7.41 -3.19
C ARG A 111 4.80 7.56 -1.67
N TYR A 112 4.04 8.50 -1.11
CA TYR A 112 4.01 8.71 0.33
C TYR A 112 3.48 7.50 1.08
N VAL A 113 2.38 6.89 0.62
CA VAL A 113 1.80 5.70 1.28
C VAL A 113 2.77 4.52 1.24
N CYS A 114 3.37 4.24 0.08
CA CYS A 114 4.34 3.14 -0.05
C CYS A 114 5.61 3.40 0.77
N LEU A 115 6.09 4.64 0.81
CA LEU A 115 7.25 5.01 1.64
C LEU A 115 6.94 4.82 3.14
N LEU A 116 5.76 5.25 3.60
CA LEU A 116 5.34 5.07 4.98
C LEU A 116 5.31 3.59 5.39
N PHE A 117 4.76 2.72 4.54
CA PHE A 117 4.79 1.28 4.80
C PHE A 117 6.20 0.71 4.81
N ALA A 118 7.02 1.06 3.80
CA ALA A 118 8.39 0.58 3.72
C ALA A 118 9.21 1.01 4.96
N VAL A 119 9.07 2.27 5.40
CA VAL A 119 9.73 2.78 6.61
C VAL A 119 9.23 2.08 7.86
N ALA A 120 7.92 1.90 8.02
CA ALA A 120 7.35 1.22 9.18
C ALA A 120 7.89 -0.22 9.32
N TRP A 121 7.95 -0.97 8.22
CA TRP A 121 8.51 -2.32 8.23
C TRP A 121 10.04 -2.34 8.36
N ALA A 122 10.75 -1.38 7.78
CA ALA A 122 12.19 -1.25 8.00
C ALA A 122 12.51 -0.97 9.46
N MET A 123 11.74 -0.11 10.13
CA MET A 123 11.88 0.13 11.57
C MET A 123 11.60 -1.13 12.38
N ALA A 124 10.58 -1.92 12.02
CA ALA A 124 10.31 -3.20 12.68
C ALA A 124 11.48 -4.19 12.53
N ALA A 125 12.09 -4.26 11.34
CA ALA A 125 13.27 -5.09 11.10
C ALA A 125 14.52 -4.60 11.85
N VAL A 126 14.74 -3.28 11.91
CA VAL A 126 15.88 -2.70 12.64
C VAL A 126 15.72 -2.91 14.14
N LEU A 127 14.52 -2.68 14.69
CA LEU A 127 14.24 -2.92 16.10
C LEU A 127 14.52 -4.39 16.45
N ALA A 128 14.09 -5.32 15.58
CA ALA A 128 14.43 -6.72 15.72
C ALA A 128 15.94 -6.95 15.79
N CYS A 129 16.71 -6.36 14.86
CA CYS A 129 18.16 -6.50 14.79
C CYS A 129 18.90 -5.94 16.03
N VAL A 130 18.43 -4.81 16.59
CA VAL A 130 19.03 -4.19 17.78
C VAL A 130 18.81 -5.07 19.02
N GLU A 131 17.64 -5.68 19.15
CA GLU A 131 17.36 -6.61 20.25
C GLU A 131 18.15 -7.94 20.12
N MET A 132 18.85 -8.18 19.01
CA MET A 132 19.72 -9.37 18.82
C MET A 132 21.19 -9.12 19.16
N SER A 133 21.63 -7.86 19.24
CA SER A 133 23.04 -7.48 19.44
C SER A 133 23.37 -7.21 20.90
#